data_AF-A0A1Y3S069-F1
#
_entry.id   AF-A0A1Y3S069-F1
#
_cell.length_a   1.000
_cell.length_b   1.000
_cell.length_c   1.000
_cell.angle_alpha   90.00
_cell.angle_beta   90.00
_cell.angle_gamma   90.00
#
_symmetry.space_group_name_H-M   'P 1'
#
loop_
_entity.id
_entity.type
_entity.pdbx_description
1 polymer ?
#
loop_
_entity_poly.entity_id
_entity_poly.type
_entity_poly.pdbx_seq_one_letter_code
_entity_poly.pdbx_strand_id
1 'polypeptide(L)'
;EWGLQQVEEGVQNSKVHAKQPSKIEKEIESRGVRSYKTNLRELCRIAAQRAANLVEYRELLEGWGVDTQFRRGRMYVTDTDNARYSFSVTKLDASLNPEGLERAFRNNTAGSSANGTDRVETLRAEYLSGIRDAYLAYRRQAQSMEGTTLSMFPKLKLHRPPEEIAGDPEVRRTILAYWRGADELRVKLASDVPYARRQEKHGETTSATTSAGRSIPRETHDRKQER
;
A
#
# COMPACT_ATOMS: atom_id res chain seq x y z
N GLU A 1 -16.89 26.45 -49.52
CA GLU A 1 -16.95 27.83 -49.04
C GLU A 1 -16.34 27.90 -47.64
N TRP A 2 -15.35 28.77 -47.44
CA TRP A 2 -14.71 28.95 -46.13
C TRP A 2 -15.37 30.16 -45.46
N GLY A 3 -16.28 29.90 -44.51
CA GLY A 3 -17.14 30.90 -43.85
C GLY A 3 -16.37 31.89 -42.97
N LEU A 4 -15.52 32.72 -43.60
CA LEU A 4 -14.78 33.78 -42.94
C LEU A 4 -15.63 35.06 -42.98
N GLN A 5 -16.14 35.45 -41.82
CA GLN A 5 -16.86 36.69 -41.62
C GLN A 5 -15.87 37.86 -41.63
N GLN A 6 -16.08 38.82 -42.52
CA GLN A 6 -15.23 40.00 -42.71
C GLN A 6 -15.18 40.83 -41.42
N VAL A 7 -13.96 41.19 -41.01
CA VAL A 7 -13.69 41.98 -39.81
C VAL A 7 -13.95 43.46 -40.13
N GLU A 8 -14.77 44.14 -39.34
CA GLU A 8 -15.03 45.58 -39.49
C GLU A 8 -13.82 46.41 -39.06
N GLU A 9 -13.47 47.41 -39.87
CA GLU A 9 -12.34 48.31 -39.63
C GLU A 9 -12.62 49.18 -38.39
N GLY A 10 -11.79 49.04 -37.34
CA GLY A 10 -11.85 49.85 -36.12
C GLY A 10 -12.45 49.17 -34.88
N VAL A 11 -12.96 47.94 -34.99
CA VAL A 11 -13.47 47.17 -33.83
C VAL A 11 -12.46 46.11 -33.40
N GLN A 12 -12.07 46.13 -32.13
CA GLN A 12 -11.07 45.22 -31.57
C GLN A 12 -11.61 43.78 -31.61
N ASN A 13 -11.04 42.94 -32.49
CA ASN A 13 -11.45 41.54 -32.64
C ASN A 13 -11.01 40.72 -31.42
N SER A 14 -11.86 40.73 -30.37
CA SER A 14 -11.59 40.19 -29.04
C SER A 14 -11.50 38.65 -28.97
N LYS A 15 -11.69 37.96 -30.10
CA LYS A 15 -11.76 36.49 -30.17
C LYS A 15 -10.52 35.79 -30.74
N VAL A 16 -9.44 36.52 -31.04
CA VAL A 16 -8.17 35.93 -31.48
C VAL A 16 -7.00 36.39 -30.59
N HIS A 17 -7.08 36.12 -29.28
CA HIS A 17 -5.87 35.95 -28.47
C HIS A 17 -5.51 34.46 -28.39
N ALA A 18 -5.40 33.83 -29.56
CA ALA A 18 -4.76 32.54 -29.69
C ALA A 18 -3.24 32.72 -29.58
N LYS A 19 -2.70 32.39 -28.40
CA LYS A 19 -1.34 31.87 -28.17
C LYS A 19 -0.27 32.41 -29.13
N GLN A 20 -0.07 33.73 -29.16
CA GLN A 20 1.11 34.27 -29.84
C GLN A 20 2.31 34.08 -28.91
N PRO A 21 3.39 33.42 -29.39
CA PRO A 21 4.62 33.30 -28.63
C PRO A 21 5.18 34.69 -28.32
N SER A 22 5.59 34.91 -27.07
CA SER A 22 6.22 36.16 -26.65
C SER A 22 7.51 36.42 -27.45
N LYS A 23 7.94 37.68 -27.56
CA LYS A 23 9.21 38.07 -28.22
C LYS A 23 10.41 37.28 -27.68
N ILE A 24 10.38 36.95 -26.39
CA ILE A 24 11.39 36.13 -25.70
C ILE A 24 11.28 34.65 -26.09
N GLU A 25 10.06 34.14 -26.32
CA GLU A 25 9.84 32.75 -26.76
C GLU A 25 10.31 32.55 -28.21
N LYS A 26 10.12 33.55 -29.08
CA LYS A 26 10.66 33.54 -30.45
C LYS A 26 12.19 33.55 -30.50
N GLU A 27 12.84 34.22 -29.54
CA GLU A 27 14.31 34.29 -29.45
C GLU A 27 14.95 32.99 -28.93
N ILE A 28 14.21 32.17 -28.18
CA ILE A 28 14.69 30.87 -27.70
C ILE A 28 14.43 29.78 -28.74
N GLU A 29 13.30 29.86 -29.44
CA GLU A 29 12.96 28.97 -30.55
C GLU A 29 13.91 29.16 -31.75
N SER A 30 14.36 30.39 -32.02
CA SER A 30 15.39 30.65 -33.03
C SER A 30 16.78 30.07 -32.70
N ARG A 31 17.02 29.71 -31.43
CA ARG A 31 18.24 29.02 -30.96
C ARG A 31 18.07 27.49 -30.88
N GLY A 32 16.93 26.94 -31.30
CA GLY A 32 16.68 25.49 -31.33
C GLY A 32 16.45 24.84 -29.96
N VAL A 33 16.27 25.64 -28.89
CA VAL A 33 16.00 25.15 -27.54
C VAL A 33 14.49 25.25 -27.28
N ARG A 34 13.86 24.20 -26.72
CA ARG A 34 12.43 24.28 -26.34
C ARG A 34 12.26 25.40 -25.31
N SER A 35 11.26 26.27 -25.47
CA SER A 35 10.97 27.33 -24.50
C SER A 35 10.80 26.74 -23.10
N TYR A 36 11.53 27.27 -22.12
CA TYR A 36 11.49 26.86 -20.70
C TYR A 36 10.05 26.78 -20.16
N LYS A 37 9.16 27.64 -20.66
CA LYS A 37 7.75 27.67 -20.29
C LYS A 37 6.98 26.45 -20.80
N THR A 38 7.28 25.99 -22.02
CA THR A 38 6.70 24.77 -22.59
C THR A 38 7.17 23.55 -21.80
N ASN A 39 8.44 23.52 -21.40
CA ASN A 39 8.97 22.46 -20.53
C ASN A 39 8.25 22.42 -19.17
N LEU A 40 8.21 23.55 -18.46
CA LEU A 40 7.50 23.66 -17.17
C LEU A 40 6.03 23.25 -17.28
N ARG A 41 5.35 23.62 -18.38
CA ARG A 41 3.96 23.21 -18.61
C ARG A 41 3.83 21.70 -18.71
N GLU A 42 4.73 21.06 -19.46
CA GLU A 42 4.68 19.61 -19.67
C GLU A 42 5.02 18.85 -18.39
N LEU A 43 6.03 19.31 -17.64
CA LEU A 43 6.34 18.76 -16.31
C LEU A 43 5.14 18.85 -15.37
N CYS A 44 4.49 20.02 -15.27
CA CYS A 44 3.28 20.17 -14.45
C CYS A 44 2.17 19.21 -14.89
N ARG A 45 2.00 18.96 -16.20
CA ARG A 45 1.02 18.01 -16.71
C ARG A 45 1.33 16.57 -16.33
N ILE A 46 2.57 16.13 -16.51
CA ILE A 46 3.01 14.77 -16.19
C ILE A 46 2.92 14.55 -14.68
N ALA A 47 3.33 15.51 -13.86
CA ALA A 47 3.17 15.44 -12.41
C ALA A 47 1.69 15.28 -12.02
N ALA A 48 0.78 16.03 -12.63
CA ALA A 48 -0.65 15.94 -12.34
C ALA A 48 -1.26 14.59 -12.73
N GLN A 49 -0.73 13.92 -13.76
CA GLN A 49 -1.16 12.59 -14.18
C GLN A 49 -0.64 11.46 -13.28
N ARG A 50 0.43 11.70 -12.51
CA ARG A 50 1.06 10.68 -11.66
C ARG A 50 0.72 10.84 -10.19
N ALA A 51 0.66 12.07 -9.71
CA ALA A 51 0.46 12.35 -8.30
C ALA A 51 -0.95 11.97 -7.82
N ALA A 52 -1.03 11.35 -6.65
CA ALA A 52 -2.26 11.03 -5.95
C ALA A 52 -2.78 12.21 -5.11
N ASN A 53 -1.93 13.17 -4.78
CA ASN A 53 -2.28 14.34 -3.98
C ASN A 53 -1.29 15.51 -4.21
N LEU A 54 -1.58 16.65 -3.57
CA LEU A 54 -0.78 17.86 -3.74
C LEU A 54 0.65 17.75 -3.20
N VAL A 55 0.89 16.93 -2.18
CA VAL A 55 2.22 16.75 -1.59
C VAL A 55 3.11 16.00 -2.58
N GLU A 56 2.64 14.85 -3.05
CA GLU A 56 3.35 14.06 -4.06
C GLU A 56 3.55 14.85 -5.37
N TYR A 57 2.56 15.65 -5.77
CA TYR A 57 2.69 16.54 -6.92
C TYR A 57 3.87 17.50 -6.78
N ARG A 58 4.09 18.07 -5.59
CA ARG A 58 5.22 18.96 -5.33
C ARG A 58 6.54 18.20 -5.26
N GLU A 59 6.56 17.03 -4.63
CA GLU A 59 7.75 16.17 -4.56
C GLU A 59 8.23 15.72 -5.95
N LEU A 60 7.31 15.34 -6.84
CA LEU A 60 7.64 15.01 -8.23
C LEU A 60 8.25 16.18 -8.98
N LEU A 61 7.67 17.38 -8.82
CA LEU A 61 8.19 18.60 -9.45
C LEU A 61 9.57 18.97 -8.90
N GLU A 62 9.76 18.91 -7.58
CA GLU A 62 11.04 19.19 -6.94
C GLU A 62 12.12 18.19 -7.40
N GLY A 63 11.77 16.90 -7.51
CA GLY A 63 12.66 15.87 -8.05
C GLY A 63 13.07 16.08 -9.51
N TRP A 64 12.33 16.88 -10.27
CA TRP A 64 12.68 17.29 -11.63
C TRP A 64 13.34 18.67 -11.70
N GLY A 65 13.71 19.26 -10.57
CA GLY A 65 14.33 20.57 -10.50
C GLY A 65 13.34 21.71 -10.71
N VAL A 66 12.08 21.56 -10.29
CA VAL A 66 11.07 22.61 -10.35
C VAL A 66 10.66 23.02 -8.93
N ASP A 67 10.99 24.24 -8.54
CA ASP A 67 10.58 24.83 -7.26
C ASP A 67 9.10 25.26 -7.29
N THR A 68 8.39 25.04 -6.18
CA THR A 68 6.95 25.32 -6.04
C THR A 68 6.67 26.29 -4.90
N GLN A 69 5.95 27.38 -5.20
CA GLN A 69 5.62 28.40 -4.20
C GLN A 69 4.15 28.82 -4.29
N PHE A 70 3.51 29.02 -3.14
CA PHE A 70 2.18 29.61 -3.07
C PHE A 70 2.26 31.11 -2.82
N ARG A 71 1.70 31.90 -3.74
CA ARG A 71 1.62 33.37 -3.61
C ARG A 71 0.19 33.81 -3.89
N ARG A 72 -0.44 34.49 -2.94
CA ARG A 72 -1.83 35.00 -3.07
C ARG A 72 -2.84 33.91 -3.49
N GLY A 73 -2.76 32.73 -2.88
CA GLY A 73 -3.65 31.60 -3.17
C GLY A 73 -3.42 30.91 -4.52
N ARG A 74 -2.35 31.24 -5.25
CA ARG A 74 -1.99 30.60 -6.52
C ARG A 74 -0.64 29.92 -6.40
N MET A 75 -0.53 28.74 -6.99
CA MET A 75 0.75 28.06 -7.13
C MET A 75 1.55 28.66 -8.29
N TYR A 76 2.82 28.90 -8.01
CA TYR A 76 3.85 29.29 -8.96
C TYR A 76 4.91 28.20 -9.02
N VAL A 77 5.41 27.96 -10.22
CA VAL A 77 6.53 27.06 -10.51
C VAL A 77 7.68 27.86 -11.08
N THR A 78 8.88 27.51 -10.65
CA THR A 78 10.13 28.12 -11.11
C THR A 78 11.08 26.99 -11.47
N ASP A 79 11.69 27.08 -12.64
CA ASP A 79 12.75 26.15 -13.04
C ASP A 79 14.02 26.48 -12.24
N THR A 80 14.63 25.50 -11.58
CA THR A 80 15.84 25.72 -10.77
C THR A 80 17.01 26.20 -11.63
N ASP A 81 17.10 25.74 -12.89
CA ASP A 81 18.15 26.15 -13.82
C ASP A 81 17.90 27.58 -14.37
N ASN A 82 16.66 28.05 -14.30
CA ASN A 82 16.25 29.38 -14.75
C ASN A 82 15.37 30.09 -13.72
N ALA A 83 15.95 30.32 -12.53
CA ALA A 83 15.29 30.92 -11.38
C ALA A 83 14.78 32.36 -11.59
N ARG A 84 15.10 32.99 -12.73
CA ARG A 84 14.69 34.37 -13.06
C ARG A 84 13.19 34.50 -13.32
N TYR A 85 12.51 33.43 -13.72
CA TYR A 85 11.11 33.48 -14.13
C TYR A 85 10.25 32.47 -13.38
N SER A 86 9.26 32.96 -12.64
CA SER A 86 8.23 32.14 -11.99
C SER A 86 6.91 32.24 -12.76
N PHE A 87 6.28 31.11 -13.05
CA PHE A 87 5.00 31.05 -13.76
C PHE A 87 3.89 30.49 -12.88
N SER A 88 2.71 31.08 -12.95
CA SER A 88 1.55 30.48 -12.27
C SER A 88 1.14 29.20 -13.00
N VAL A 89 0.93 28.11 -12.27
CA VAL A 89 0.56 26.80 -12.83
C VAL A 89 -0.72 26.90 -13.69
N THR A 90 -1.73 27.61 -13.18
CA THR A 90 -2.97 27.92 -13.91
C THR A 90 -2.78 28.75 -15.18
N LYS A 91 -1.72 29.56 -15.26
CA LYS A 91 -1.39 30.33 -16.47
C LYS A 91 -0.59 29.49 -17.47
N LEU A 92 0.15 28.47 -17.00
CA LEU A 92 0.82 27.50 -17.87
C LEU A 92 -0.20 26.58 -18.52
N ASP A 93 -1.16 26.08 -17.74
CA ASP A 93 -2.29 25.33 -18.25
C ASP A 93 -3.56 25.60 -17.43
N ALA A 94 -4.63 25.97 -18.12
CA ALA A 94 -5.92 26.23 -17.49
C ALA A 94 -6.52 24.97 -16.84
N SER A 95 -6.17 23.77 -17.33
CA SER A 95 -6.64 22.51 -16.73
C SER A 95 -5.97 22.18 -15.40
N LEU A 96 -4.90 22.89 -15.03
CA LEU A 96 -4.16 22.71 -13.78
C LEU A 96 -4.58 23.75 -12.72
N ASN A 97 -5.85 24.18 -12.78
CA ASN A 97 -6.48 24.90 -11.68
C ASN A 97 -6.73 23.96 -10.48
N PRO A 98 -7.03 24.49 -9.28
CA PRO A 98 -7.21 23.67 -8.09
C PRO A 98 -8.20 22.52 -8.31
N GLU A 99 -9.36 22.80 -8.91
CA GLU A 99 -10.37 21.78 -9.22
C GLU A 99 -9.88 20.71 -10.21
N GLY A 100 -9.10 21.12 -11.21
CA GLY A 100 -8.54 20.23 -12.23
C GLY A 100 -7.47 19.31 -11.66
N LEU A 101 -6.62 19.84 -10.79
CA LEU A 101 -5.63 19.05 -10.04
C LEU A 101 -6.33 18.09 -9.08
N GLU A 102 -7.30 18.54 -8.29
CA GLU A 102 -8.07 17.68 -7.40
C GLU A 102 -8.80 16.56 -8.14
N ARG A 103 -9.33 16.84 -9.33
CA ARG A 103 -9.92 15.81 -10.19
C ARG A 103 -8.88 14.81 -10.69
N ALA A 104 -7.70 15.28 -11.12
CA ALA A 104 -6.62 14.40 -11.56
C ALA A 104 -6.15 13.48 -10.42
N PHE A 105 -5.92 14.06 -9.24
CA PHE A 105 -5.53 13.33 -8.03
C PHE A 105 -6.54 12.25 -7.66
N ARG A 106 -7.84 12.57 -7.66
CA ARG A 106 -8.91 11.59 -7.41
C ARG A 106 -8.95 10.46 -8.45
N ASN A 107 -8.72 10.79 -9.72
CA ASN A 107 -8.67 9.77 -10.77
C ASN A 107 -7.44 8.86 -10.59
N ASN A 108 -6.31 9.41 -10.18
CA ASN A 108 -5.07 8.67 -9.96
C ASN A 108 -5.15 7.79 -8.71
N THR A 109 -5.80 8.24 -7.62
CA THR A 109 -6.04 7.40 -6.44
C THR A 109 -6.99 6.26 -6.75
N ALA A 110 -8.08 6.53 -7.48
CA ALA A 110 -9.00 5.49 -7.93
C ALA A 110 -8.31 4.46 -8.84
N GLY A 111 -7.45 4.92 -9.75
CA GLY A 111 -6.65 4.06 -10.62
C GLY A 111 -5.54 3.31 -9.89
N SER A 112 -4.99 3.86 -8.82
CA SER A 112 -3.89 3.25 -8.03
C SER A 112 -4.40 2.19 -7.05
N SER A 113 -5.54 2.45 -6.39
CA SER A 113 -6.23 1.45 -5.57
C SER A 113 -6.51 0.21 -6.41
N ALA A 114 -7.13 0.39 -7.59
CA ALA A 114 -7.47 -0.71 -8.49
C ALA A 114 -6.29 -1.57 -8.99
N ASN A 115 -5.03 -1.11 -8.92
CA ASN A 115 -3.91 -1.77 -9.63
C ASN A 115 -2.79 -2.32 -8.75
N GLY A 116 -2.49 -1.70 -7.60
CA GLY A 116 -1.30 -2.06 -6.80
C GLY A 116 -1.63 -2.77 -5.49
N THR A 117 -2.27 -2.04 -4.58
CA THR A 117 -2.62 -2.52 -3.24
C THR A 117 -3.76 -3.52 -3.30
N ASP A 118 -4.83 -3.19 -4.03
CA ASP A 118 -6.02 -4.05 -4.07
C ASP A 118 -5.72 -5.37 -4.78
N ARG A 119 -4.75 -5.39 -5.71
CA ARG A 119 -4.30 -6.64 -6.36
C ARG A 119 -3.54 -7.55 -5.39
N VAL A 120 -2.65 -7.00 -4.58
CA VAL A 120 -1.91 -7.80 -3.59
C VAL A 120 -2.85 -8.26 -2.47
N GLU A 121 -3.78 -7.41 -2.04
CA GLU A 121 -4.79 -7.77 -1.05
C GLU A 121 -5.76 -8.85 -1.56
N THR A 122 -6.21 -8.77 -2.81
CA THR A 122 -7.05 -9.79 -3.43
C THR A 122 -6.32 -11.12 -3.59
N LEU A 123 -5.07 -11.10 -4.07
CA LEU A 123 -4.22 -12.31 -4.14
C LEU A 123 -4.01 -12.94 -2.76
N ARG A 124 -3.77 -12.11 -1.74
CA ARG A 124 -3.64 -12.57 -0.36
C ARG A 124 -4.93 -13.20 0.15
N ALA A 125 -6.08 -12.56 -0.08
CA ALA A 125 -7.37 -13.07 0.34
C ALA A 125 -7.71 -14.42 -0.32
N GLU A 126 -7.46 -14.54 -1.63
CA GLU A 126 -7.66 -15.77 -2.40
C GLU A 126 -6.75 -16.91 -1.93
N TYR A 127 -5.48 -16.63 -1.66
CA TYR A 127 -4.56 -17.64 -1.16
C TYR A 127 -4.94 -18.13 0.25
N LEU A 128 -5.34 -17.21 1.14
CA LEU A 128 -5.78 -17.56 2.50
C LEU A 128 -7.08 -18.37 2.52
N SER A 129 -8.04 -18.07 1.62
CA SER A 129 -9.25 -18.88 1.48
C SER A 129 -8.91 -20.28 0.95
N GLY A 130 -8.00 -20.38 -0.04
CA GLY A 130 -7.52 -21.67 -0.55
C GLY A 130 -6.86 -22.56 0.52
N ILE A 131 -6.03 -21.98 1.41
CA ILE A 131 -5.45 -22.72 2.55
C ILE A 131 -6.55 -23.21 3.50
N ARG A 132 -7.54 -22.37 3.79
CA ARG A 132 -8.65 -22.73 4.68
C ARG A 132 -9.41 -23.92 4.13
N ASP A 133 -9.72 -23.92 2.84
CA ASP A 133 -10.44 -25.03 2.19
C ASP A 133 -9.62 -26.31 2.16
N ALA A 134 -8.32 -26.22 1.87
CA ALA A 134 -7.39 -27.34 1.94
C ALA A 134 -7.33 -27.95 3.35
N TYR A 135 -7.32 -27.12 4.39
CA TYR A 135 -7.35 -27.58 5.78
C TYR A 135 -8.69 -28.24 6.15
N LEU A 136 -9.82 -27.70 5.70
CA LEU A 136 -11.13 -28.29 5.95
C LEU A 136 -11.30 -29.63 5.24
N ALA A 137 -10.79 -29.77 4.01
CA ALA A 137 -10.73 -31.05 3.32
C ALA A 137 -9.86 -32.06 4.09
N TYR A 138 -8.67 -31.63 4.51
CA TYR A 138 -7.77 -32.44 5.32
C TYR A 138 -8.41 -32.90 6.63
N ARG A 139 -9.11 -32.01 7.34
CA ARG A 139 -9.76 -32.34 8.61
C ARG A 139 -10.82 -33.43 8.44
N ARG A 140 -11.66 -33.34 7.40
CA ARG A 140 -12.65 -34.37 7.08
C ARG A 140 -11.98 -35.70 6.78
N GLN A 141 -10.89 -35.69 6.01
CA GLN A 141 -10.12 -36.89 5.73
C GLN A 141 -9.50 -37.48 7.00
N ALA A 142 -8.86 -36.66 7.84
CA ALA A 142 -8.27 -37.11 9.11
C ALA A 142 -9.31 -37.73 10.04
N GLN A 143 -10.50 -37.14 10.15
CA GLN A 143 -11.62 -37.71 10.92
C GLN A 143 -12.06 -39.07 10.40
N SER A 144 -12.06 -39.29 9.08
CA SER A 144 -12.41 -40.61 8.52
C SER A 144 -11.38 -41.72 8.82
N MET A 145 -10.18 -41.36 9.29
CA MET A 145 -9.09 -42.29 9.63
C MET A 145 -8.83 -42.35 11.14
N GLU A 146 -9.77 -41.88 11.96
CA GLU A 146 -9.70 -41.94 13.41
C GLU A 146 -9.43 -43.37 13.90
N GLY A 147 -8.51 -43.51 14.86
CA GLY A 147 -8.12 -44.80 15.42
C GLY A 147 -7.03 -45.55 14.65
N THR A 148 -6.56 -45.03 13.51
CA THR A 148 -5.40 -45.59 12.80
C THR A 148 -4.08 -45.17 13.44
N THR A 149 -3.02 -45.91 13.12
CA THR A 149 -1.64 -45.61 13.54
C THR A 149 -1.18 -44.26 13.00
N LEU A 150 -0.48 -43.45 13.79
CA LEU A 150 -0.05 -42.09 13.45
C LEU A 150 0.78 -42.02 12.16
N SER A 151 1.52 -43.08 11.83
CA SER A 151 2.30 -43.19 10.59
C SER A 151 1.45 -43.22 9.33
N MET A 152 0.21 -43.73 9.42
CA MET A 152 -0.71 -43.84 8.29
C MET A 152 -1.48 -42.54 8.03
N PHE A 153 -1.51 -41.62 8.99
CA PHE A 153 -2.11 -40.31 8.74
C PHE A 153 -1.33 -39.54 7.66
N PRO A 154 -2.00 -38.98 6.64
CA PRO A 154 -1.39 -38.11 5.64
C PRO A 154 -1.03 -36.76 6.27
N LYS A 155 0.04 -36.12 5.79
CA LYS A 155 0.44 -34.76 6.22
C LYS A 155 -0.33 -33.72 5.42
N LEU A 156 -0.70 -32.60 6.06
CA LEU A 156 -1.33 -31.48 5.34
C LEU A 156 -0.36 -30.92 4.30
N LYS A 157 -0.80 -30.88 3.03
CA LYS A 157 -0.04 -30.27 1.93
C LYS A 157 -0.72 -28.94 1.58
N LEU A 158 0.01 -27.84 1.75
CA LEU A 158 -0.42 -26.50 1.35
C LEU A 158 0.36 -26.07 0.12
N HIS A 159 -0.29 -25.34 -0.80
CA HIS A 159 0.38 -24.78 -1.97
C HIS A 159 1.35 -23.67 -1.56
N ARG A 160 2.40 -23.45 -2.35
CA ARG A 160 3.38 -22.37 -2.10
C ARG A 160 2.71 -21.00 -2.28
N PRO A 161 2.94 -20.02 -1.39
CA PRO A 161 2.45 -18.66 -1.59
C PRO A 161 3.05 -18.05 -2.87
N PRO A 162 2.28 -17.27 -3.64
CA PRO A 162 2.80 -16.37 -4.68
C PRO A 162 3.92 -15.47 -4.14
N GLU A 163 4.87 -15.10 -5.00
CA GLU A 163 6.10 -14.38 -4.61
C GLU A 163 5.78 -13.01 -4.00
N GLU A 164 4.71 -12.37 -4.47
CA GLU A 164 4.22 -11.06 -4.03
C GLU A 164 3.72 -11.08 -2.57
N ILE A 165 3.22 -12.22 -2.09
CA ILE A 165 2.67 -12.38 -0.73
C ILE A 165 3.52 -13.29 0.16
N ALA A 166 4.57 -13.93 -0.38
CA ALA A 166 5.43 -14.84 0.36
C ALA A 166 6.20 -14.14 1.49
N GLY A 167 6.51 -12.86 1.32
CA GLY A 167 7.15 -12.02 2.33
C GLY A 167 6.23 -11.57 3.47
N ASP A 168 4.91 -11.71 3.30
CA ASP A 168 3.93 -11.20 4.26
C ASP A 168 3.98 -12.00 5.58
N PRO A 169 4.21 -11.34 6.73
CA PRO A 169 4.26 -12.01 8.03
C PRO A 169 2.94 -12.70 8.40
N GLU A 170 1.80 -12.18 7.97
CA GLU A 170 0.48 -12.71 8.32
C GLU A 170 0.17 -14.00 7.53
N VAL A 171 0.53 -14.03 6.25
CA VAL A 171 0.43 -15.23 5.41
C VAL A 171 1.31 -16.35 5.99
N ARG A 172 2.56 -16.03 6.33
CA ARG A 172 3.50 -16.99 6.95
C ARG A 172 2.99 -17.52 8.28
N ARG A 173 2.49 -16.64 9.16
CA ARG A 173 1.91 -17.03 10.45
C ARG A 173 0.71 -17.97 10.28
N THR A 174 -0.15 -17.68 9.31
CA THR A 174 -1.36 -18.47 9.04
C THR A 174 -1.02 -19.86 8.53
N ILE A 175 -0.09 -19.99 7.59
CA ILE A 175 0.41 -21.29 7.10
C ILE A 175 0.93 -22.15 8.25
N LEU A 176 1.79 -21.57 9.09
CA LEU A 176 2.35 -22.26 10.25
C LEU A 176 1.27 -22.68 11.26
N ALA A 177 0.26 -21.84 11.47
CA ALA A 177 -0.87 -22.18 12.35
C ALA A 177 -1.65 -23.38 11.82
N TYR A 178 -1.93 -23.45 10.51
CA TYR A 178 -2.62 -24.59 9.90
C TYR A 178 -1.79 -25.87 9.89
N TRP A 179 -0.48 -25.81 9.67
CA TRP A 179 0.39 -26.99 9.81
C TRP A 179 0.40 -27.51 11.24
N ARG A 180 0.56 -26.64 12.24
CA ARG A 180 0.52 -27.04 13.66
C ARG A 180 -0.85 -27.63 14.03
N GLY A 181 -1.93 -26.99 13.62
CA GLY A 181 -3.28 -27.48 13.85
C GLY A 181 -3.54 -28.85 13.22
N ALA A 182 -2.99 -29.10 12.01
CA ALA A 182 -3.07 -30.40 11.36
C ALA A 182 -2.25 -31.46 12.09
N ASP A 183 -1.02 -31.15 12.52
CA ASP A 183 -0.19 -32.08 13.29
C ASP A 183 -0.82 -32.44 14.64
N GLU A 184 -1.40 -31.45 15.34
CA GLU A 184 -2.19 -31.69 16.56
C GLU A 184 -3.40 -32.58 16.29
N LEU A 185 -4.11 -32.35 15.18
CA LEU A 185 -5.28 -33.15 14.81
C LEU A 185 -4.90 -34.61 14.55
N ARG A 186 -3.78 -34.85 13.87
CA ARG A 186 -3.26 -36.22 13.66
C ARG A 186 -2.98 -36.91 14.98
N VAL A 187 -2.30 -36.22 15.89
CA VAL A 187 -1.94 -36.77 17.20
C VAL A 187 -3.18 -37.10 18.03
N LYS A 188 -4.21 -36.25 17.98
CA LYS A 188 -5.48 -36.46 18.70
C LYS A 188 -6.28 -37.64 18.18
N LEU A 189 -6.28 -37.86 16.86
CA LEU A 189 -7.09 -38.90 16.21
C LEU A 189 -6.37 -40.25 16.07
N ALA A 190 -5.04 -40.28 16.25
CA ALA A 190 -4.26 -41.51 16.18
C ALA A 190 -4.37 -42.34 17.46
N SER A 191 -4.37 -43.67 17.32
CA SER A 191 -4.58 -44.60 18.44
C SER A 191 -3.33 -44.93 19.27
N ASP A 192 -2.15 -44.70 18.69
CA ASP A 192 -0.84 -45.15 19.16
C ASP A 192 0.00 -44.06 19.85
N VAL A 193 -0.59 -42.90 20.16
CA VAL A 193 0.13 -41.77 20.77
C VAL A 193 -0.06 -41.75 22.30
N PRO A 194 1.02 -41.65 23.11
CA PRO A 194 0.96 -41.78 24.57
C PRO A 194 0.07 -40.76 25.31
N TYR A 195 -0.30 -39.64 24.67
CA TYR A 195 -1.22 -38.65 25.22
C TYR A 195 -2.71 -38.96 24.97
N ALA A 196 -3.06 -39.85 24.03
CA ALA A 196 -4.45 -40.25 23.77
C ALA A 196 -4.97 -41.27 24.80
N ARG A 197 -4.07 -42.00 25.48
CA ARG A 197 -4.43 -42.86 26.63
C ARG A 197 -4.47 -42.06 27.93
N ARG A 198 -5.56 -41.33 28.20
CA ARG A 198 -6.01 -41.16 29.58
C ARG A 198 -7.50 -40.81 29.70
N GLN A 199 -8.35 -41.81 29.51
CA GLN A 199 -9.60 -41.95 30.25
C GLN A 199 -9.85 -43.43 30.56
N GLU A 200 -8.87 -44.12 31.17
CA GLU A 200 -9.20 -45.35 31.88
C GLU A 200 -9.76 -44.96 33.25
N LYS A 201 -11.09 -45.06 33.36
CA LYS A 201 -11.78 -45.17 34.63
C LYS A 201 -11.27 -46.43 35.34
N HIS A 202 -10.53 -46.27 36.43
CA HIS A 202 -10.42 -47.29 37.47
C HIS A 202 -10.29 -46.61 38.83
N GLY A 203 -11.10 -47.08 39.78
CA GLY A 203 -11.35 -46.46 41.06
C GLY A 203 -10.30 -46.69 42.14
N GLU A 204 -10.59 -46.03 43.26
CA GLU A 204 -10.33 -46.46 44.64
C GLU A 204 -8.93 -46.24 45.26
N THR A 205 -8.91 -45.25 46.18
CA THR A 205 -8.11 -45.11 47.41
C THR A 205 -6.58 -45.23 47.38
N THR A 206 -5.88 -44.17 47.83
CA THR A 206 -5.28 -44.10 49.19
C THR A 206 -4.48 -42.80 49.38
N SER A 207 -4.55 -42.31 50.61
CA SER A 207 -3.87 -41.12 51.16
C SER A 207 -2.35 -41.20 51.12
N ALA A 208 -1.66 -40.07 50.87
CA ALA A 208 -0.39 -39.73 51.53
C ALA A 208 0.00 -38.26 51.34
N THR A 209 0.05 -37.56 52.46
CA THR A 209 0.73 -36.30 52.77
C THR A 209 2.21 -36.31 52.35
N THR A 210 2.76 -35.23 51.78
CA THR A 210 3.93 -34.50 52.35
C THR A 210 4.33 -33.23 51.61
N SER A 211 4.80 -32.30 52.43
CA SER A 211 5.24 -30.92 52.28
C SER A 211 6.61 -30.69 51.61
N ALA A 212 6.82 -29.42 51.23
CA ALA A 212 8.06 -28.61 51.18
C ALA A 212 8.26 -28.00 49.78
N GLY A 213 8.33 -26.68 49.56
CA GLY A 213 8.83 -25.60 50.41
C GLY A 213 10.06 -24.99 49.73
N ARG A 214 9.89 -23.95 48.90
CA ARG A 214 10.99 -23.08 48.45
C ARG A 214 10.47 -21.70 48.03
N SER A 215 10.41 -20.78 48.98
CA SER A 215 10.22 -19.33 48.75
C SER A 215 11.56 -18.61 48.92
N ILE A 216 11.89 -17.79 47.93
CA ILE A 216 13.12 -16.99 47.80
C ILE A 216 12.96 -15.70 48.63
N PRO A 217 13.97 -15.24 49.40
CA PRO A 217 13.87 -14.00 50.15
C PRO A 217 14.12 -12.78 49.24
N ARG A 218 13.30 -11.74 49.39
CA ARG A 218 13.49 -10.41 48.78
C ARG A 218 13.78 -9.42 49.92
N GLU A 219 15.02 -8.98 50.03
CA GLU A 219 15.41 -7.83 50.87
C GLU A 219 15.01 -6.53 50.17
N THR A 220 14.28 -5.67 50.86
CA THR A 220 14.08 -4.26 50.48
C THR A 220 14.60 -3.39 51.61
N HIS A 221 15.66 -2.64 51.31
CA HIS A 221 16.28 -1.69 52.21
C HIS A 221 15.49 -0.38 52.23
N ASP A 222 15.09 0.02 53.43
CA ASP A 222 14.40 1.26 53.79
C ASP A 222 15.40 2.44 53.86
N ARG A 223 15.00 3.63 53.40
CA ARG A 223 15.73 4.89 53.67
C ARG A 223 14.78 6.10 53.73
N LYS A 224 14.30 6.34 54.96
CA LYS A 224 14.12 7.63 55.68
C LYS A 224 13.84 8.91 54.86
N GLN A 225 12.67 9.48 55.15
CA GLN A 225 12.31 10.89 54.98
C GLN A 225 13.02 11.77 56.03
N GLU A 226 13.50 12.93 55.58
CA GLU A 226 13.98 14.04 56.41
C GLU A 226 12.95 15.18 56.35
N ARG A 227 12.84 15.89 57.48
CA ARG A 227 12.03 17.09 57.68
C ARG A 227 12.85 18.33 57.37
#